data_AF-A0AAU4JYL3-F1
#
_entry.id   AF-A0AAU4JYL3-F1
#
_cell.length_a   1.000
_cell.length_b   1.000
_cell.length_c   1.000
_cell.angle_alpha   90.00
_cell.angle_beta   90.00
_cell.angle_gamma   90.00
#
_symmetry.space_group_name_H-M   'P 1'
#
loop_
_entity.id
_entity.type
_entity.pdbx_description
1 polymer ?
#
loop_
_entity_poly.entity_id
_entity_poly.type
_entity_poly.pdbx_seq_one_letter_code
_entity_poly.pdbx_strand_id
1 'polypeptide(L)'
;MSTTSIRRVSALGAFTLLAGAGIALGAAPAAAAPLACPALPGQTATTPNCTATSTVTGTSAAIGDTQGAASADGGRNGLSLAIGLGGGKATSQAQNFAAPAAIASGPGAVTNLTGIKPGLAIGIAGPGATVTVTGRSGATCTGGIGFAGDFQTFSGCLNLGNGEIPLGNR
;
A
#
# COMPACT_ATOMS: atom_id res chain seq x y z
N MET A 1 5.92 56.42 -38.88
CA MET A 1 4.48 56.43 -39.23
C MET A 1 4.25 55.44 -40.35
N SER A 2 3.11 54.74 -40.30
CA SER A 2 2.57 53.82 -41.29
C SER A 2 2.87 52.33 -41.10
N THR A 3 1.85 51.67 -40.55
CA THR A 3 1.64 50.23 -40.37
C THR A 3 1.29 49.58 -41.71
N THR A 4 1.92 48.47 -42.09
CA THR A 4 1.42 47.61 -43.18
C THR A 4 1.56 46.13 -42.82
N SER A 5 0.40 45.48 -42.77
CA SER A 5 0.12 44.06 -42.55
C SER A 5 0.75 43.15 -43.62
N ILE A 6 1.30 42.00 -43.22
CA ILE A 6 1.72 40.91 -44.14
C ILE A 6 0.81 39.70 -43.91
N ARG A 7 -0.09 39.45 -44.87
CA ARG A 7 -0.75 38.16 -45.11
C ARG A 7 0.04 37.39 -46.18
N ARG A 8 0.46 36.15 -45.89
CA ARG A 8 0.71 35.05 -46.86
C ARG A 8 0.35 33.75 -46.15
N VAL A 9 -0.77 33.08 -46.45
CA VAL A 9 -1.09 32.21 -47.60
C VAL A 9 -0.36 30.86 -47.54
N SER A 10 -1.13 29.86 -47.09
CA SER A 10 -1.34 28.52 -47.66
C SER A 10 -0.17 27.55 -47.90
N ALA A 11 -0.21 26.45 -47.13
CA ALA A 11 -0.13 25.08 -47.65
C ALA A 11 -0.97 24.20 -46.69
N LEU A 12 -2.25 23.92 -46.97
CA LEU A 12 -2.70 22.78 -47.79
C LEU A 12 -1.87 21.51 -47.55
N GLY A 13 -2.29 20.75 -46.55
CA GLY A 13 -1.93 19.35 -46.34
C GLY A 13 -3.15 18.63 -45.77
N ALA A 14 -4.18 18.48 -46.60
CA ALA A 14 -5.38 17.72 -46.28
C ALA A 14 -5.06 16.23 -46.17
N PHE A 15 -5.38 15.61 -45.03
CA PHE A 15 -5.71 14.20 -44.97
C PHE A 15 -7.14 14.04 -44.46
N THR A 16 -8.01 13.94 -45.45
CA THR A 16 -9.28 13.21 -45.52
C THR A 16 -9.87 12.59 -44.25
N LEU A 17 -11.09 13.05 -43.97
CA LEU A 17 -12.16 12.41 -43.21
C LEU A 17 -12.36 10.93 -43.61
N LEU A 18 -12.27 10.04 -42.63
CA LEU A 18 -13.02 8.78 -42.62
C LEU A 18 -13.98 8.81 -41.43
N ALA A 19 -15.26 8.66 -41.73
CA ALA A 19 -16.34 8.51 -40.78
C ALA A 19 -16.38 7.08 -40.23
N GLY A 20 -16.72 6.95 -38.94
CA GLY A 20 -17.23 5.69 -38.36
C GLY A 20 -16.31 5.04 -37.31
N ALA A 21 -16.90 4.76 -36.15
CA ALA A 21 -16.31 4.17 -34.93
C ALA A 21 -15.39 5.13 -34.14
N GLY A 22 -16.02 5.89 -33.22
CA GLY A 22 -15.32 6.61 -32.17
C GLY A 22 -14.54 5.63 -31.29
N ILE A 23 -13.25 5.48 -31.57
CA ILE A 23 -12.32 4.85 -30.65
C ILE A 23 -12.09 5.87 -29.55
N ALA A 24 -12.90 5.78 -28.49
CA ALA A 24 -12.56 6.39 -27.22
C ALA A 24 -11.24 5.74 -26.77
N LEU A 25 -10.11 6.38 -27.06
CA LEU A 25 -8.88 6.13 -26.33
C LEU A 25 -9.17 6.55 -24.89
N GLY A 26 -9.67 5.59 -24.09
CA GLY A 26 -9.80 5.76 -22.66
C GLY A 26 -8.43 6.16 -22.14
N ALA A 27 -8.31 7.39 -21.67
CA ALA A 27 -7.14 7.83 -20.93
C ALA A 27 -6.96 6.82 -19.80
N ALA A 28 -5.90 6.00 -19.86
CA ALA A 28 -5.53 5.17 -18.74
C ALA A 28 -5.39 6.12 -17.53
N PRO A 29 -6.05 5.83 -16.38
CA PRO A 29 -5.90 6.68 -15.22
C PRO A 29 -4.41 6.72 -14.89
N ALA A 30 -3.85 7.92 -14.78
CA ALA A 30 -2.51 8.09 -14.24
C ALA A 30 -2.51 7.48 -12.84
N ALA A 31 -1.92 6.28 -12.70
CA ALA A 31 -1.69 5.69 -11.39
C ALA A 31 -0.79 6.67 -10.63
N ALA A 32 -1.34 7.30 -9.59
CA ALA A 32 -0.61 8.28 -8.82
C ALA A 32 0.62 7.62 -8.18
N ALA A 33 1.74 8.33 -8.18
CA ALA A 33 2.97 7.81 -7.60
C ALA A 33 2.76 7.50 -6.10
N PRO A 34 3.31 6.39 -5.60
CA PRO A 34 3.31 6.11 -4.17
C PRO A 34 3.98 7.22 -3.37
N LEU A 35 3.36 7.60 -2.26
CA LEU A 35 3.84 8.58 -1.29
C LEU A 35 4.36 7.84 -0.06
N ALA A 36 5.59 8.13 0.35
CA ALA A 36 6.19 7.58 1.55
C ALA A 36 6.18 8.61 2.69
N CYS A 37 5.81 8.16 3.89
CA CYS A 37 5.88 8.91 5.14
C CYS A 37 6.78 8.14 6.11
N PRO A 38 8.08 8.42 6.12
CA PRO A 38 8.96 7.93 7.16
C PRO A 38 8.77 8.76 8.44
N ALA A 39 8.72 8.11 9.59
CA ALA A 39 8.79 8.75 10.89
C ALA A 39 10.04 8.26 11.63
N LEU A 40 11.02 9.16 11.76
CA LEU A 40 12.21 8.95 12.59
C LEU A 40 11.83 8.89 14.08
N PRO A 41 12.75 8.44 14.96
CA PRO A 41 12.47 8.36 16.37
C PRO A 41 11.98 9.69 16.96
N GLY A 42 10.83 9.65 17.62
CA GLY A 42 10.17 10.81 18.23
C GLY A 42 9.31 11.67 17.27
N GLN A 43 9.16 11.24 16.01
CA GLN A 43 8.44 12.00 14.98
C GLN A 43 7.10 11.37 14.60
N THR A 44 6.23 12.20 14.02
CA THR A 44 5.03 11.78 13.32
C THR A 44 5.04 12.40 11.92
N ALA A 45 4.72 11.61 10.91
CA ALA A 45 4.55 12.04 9.54
C ALA A 45 3.15 11.64 9.07
N THR A 46 2.33 12.62 8.72
CA THR A 46 0.93 12.40 8.34
C THR A 46 0.61 13.08 7.02
N THR A 47 -0.02 12.32 6.14
CA THR A 47 -0.56 12.75 4.85
C THR A 47 -1.91 12.04 4.64
N PRO A 48 -2.74 12.43 3.65
CA PRO A 48 -4.09 11.89 3.51
C PRO A 48 -4.19 10.36 3.47
N ASN A 49 -3.19 9.70 2.87
CA ASN A 49 -3.21 8.26 2.61
C ASN A 49 -2.07 7.51 3.30
N CYS A 50 -1.31 8.18 4.15
CA CYS A 50 -0.11 7.63 4.73
C CYS A 50 0.21 8.31 6.06
N THR A 51 0.24 7.52 7.12
CA THR A 51 0.51 7.99 8.50
C THR A 51 1.57 7.10 9.12
N ALA A 52 2.64 7.70 9.63
CA ALA A 52 3.69 7.02 10.38
C ALA A 52 3.92 7.76 11.70
N THR A 53 3.90 7.03 12.82
CA THR A 53 4.13 7.58 14.16
C THR A 53 5.21 6.78 14.85
N SER A 54 6.22 7.45 15.40
CA SER A 54 7.35 6.79 16.04
C SER A 54 7.60 7.38 17.42
N THR A 55 7.76 6.50 18.41
CA THR A 55 8.27 6.90 19.73
C THR A 55 9.76 7.24 19.65
N VAL A 56 10.32 7.82 20.73
CA VAL A 56 11.75 8.19 20.80
C VAL A 56 12.74 7.04 20.60
N THR A 57 12.30 5.79 20.75
CA THR A 57 13.13 4.60 20.48
C THR A 57 12.54 3.68 19.41
N GLY A 58 11.45 4.08 18.78
CA GLY A 58 10.81 3.33 17.69
C GLY A 58 11.07 3.97 16.34
N THR A 59 10.83 3.22 15.28
CA THR A 59 10.82 3.74 13.91
C THR A 59 9.64 3.18 13.14
N SER A 60 9.08 3.99 12.25
CA SER A 60 7.94 3.59 11.43
C SER A 60 8.00 4.20 10.05
N ALA A 61 7.45 3.50 9.08
CA ALA A 61 7.30 3.97 7.72
C ALA A 61 5.95 3.52 7.17
N ALA A 62 5.24 4.46 6.56
CA ALA A 62 4.02 4.18 5.82
C ALA A 62 4.25 4.54 4.35
N ILE A 63 3.65 3.78 3.43
CA ILE A 63 3.65 4.07 2.00
C ILE A 63 2.22 3.87 1.48
N GLY A 64 1.61 4.94 1.00
CA GLY A 64 0.27 4.93 0.42
C GLY A 64 0.27 5.46 -1.02
N ASP A 65 -0.81 5.30 -1.76
CA ASP A 65 -1.04 6.03 -3.01
C ASP A 65 -2.39 6.76 -2.95
N THR A 66 -2.95 7.23 -4.07
CA THR A 66 -4.25 7.93 -4.05
C THR A 66 -5.45 7.03 -3.76
N GLN A 67 -5.30 5.71 -3.90
CA GLN A 67 -6.37 4.73 -3.72
C GLN A 67 -6.16 3.85 -2.49
N GLY A 68 -4.91 3.59 -2.11
CA GLY A 68 -4.52 2.81 -0.95
C GLY A 68 -4.18 3.69 0.26
N ALA A 69 -4.20 3.08 1.44
CA ALA A 69 -3.90 3.76 2.69
C ALA A 69 -2.93 2.93 3.55
N ALA A 70 -1.97 3.59 4.18
CA ALA A 70 -1.02 2.97 5.09
C ALA A 70 -0.94 3.69 6.44
N SER A 71 -0.91 2.92 7.52
CA SER A 71 -0.71 3.42 8.89
C SER A 71 0.33 2.56 9.60
N ALA A 72 1.42 3.19 10.05
CA ALA A 72 2.49 2.53 10.79
C ALA A 72 2.74 3.22 12.15
N ASP A 73 2.76 2.44 13.23
CA ASP A 73 3.11 2.92 14.57
C ASP A 73 4.30 2.13 15.12
N GLY A 74 5.42 2.83 15.27
CA GLY A 74 6.65 2.36 15.89
C GLY A 74 6.66 2.72 17.38
N GLY A 75 6.07 1.87 18.19
CA GLY A 75 6.11 1.97 19.65
C GLY A 75 7.53 1.83 20.22
N ARG A 76 7.67 1.78 21.55
CA ARG A 76 9.00 1.71 22.19
C ARG A 76 9.79 0.51 21.69
N ASN A 77 10.98 0.79 21.17
CA ASN A 77 11.91 -0.18 20.58
C ASN A 77 11.27 -1.02 19.46
N GLY A 78 10.21 -0.54 18.80
CA GLY A 78 9.50 -1.24 17.73
C GLY A 78 9.89 -0.71 16.35
N LEU A 79 9.89 -1.59 15.35
CA LEU A 79 9.98 -1.24 13.94
C LEU A 79 8.64 -1.52 13.25
N SER A 80 8.05 -0.55 12.58
CA SER A 80 6.77 -0.76 11.89
C SER A 80 6.83 -0.34 10.42
N LEU A 81 6.34 -1.20 9.53
CA LEU A 81 6.19 -0.87 8.10
C LEU A 81 4.77 -1.16 7.63
N ALA A 82 4.13 -0.18 7.00
CA ALA A 82 2.83 -0.34 6.35
C ALA A 82 2.87 0.14 4.90
N ILE A 83 2.37 -0.66 3.97
CA ILE A 83 2.32 -0.36 2.54
C ILE A 83 0.93 -0.67 2.02
N GLY A 84 0.18 0.35 1.61
CA GLY A 84 -1.17 0.24 1.07
C GLY A 84 -1.24 0.82 -0.34
N LEU A 85 -1.31 -0.02 -1.36
CA LEU A 85 -1.25 0.39 -2.76
C LEU A 85 -2.47 -0.10 -3.55
N GLY A 86 -2.88 0.64 -4.58
CA GLY A 86 -3.89 0.25 -5.56
C GLY A 86 -5.27 -0.06 -4.95
N GLY A 87 -5.66 0.64 -3.88
CA GLY A 87 -6.91 0.35 -3.14
C GLY A 87 -6.73 -0.47 -1.86
N GLY A 88 -5.50 -0.89 -1.55
CA GLY A 88 -5.17 -1.69 -0.37
C GLY A 88 -5.03 -0.84 0.90
N LYS A 89 -5.39 -1.42 2.05
CA LYS A 89 -5.25 -0.80 3.38
C LYS A 89 -4.29 -1.59 4.27
N ALA A 90 -3.21 -0.98 4.71
CA ALA A 90 -2.23 -1.61 5.57
C ALA A 90 -2.10 -0.89 6.92
N THR A 91 -2.20 -1.65 8.01
CA THR A 91 -1.95 -1.18 9.37
C THR A 91 -0.88 -2.03 10.03
N SER A 92 0.12 -1.39 10.62
CA SER A 92 1.22 -2.06 11.30
C SER A 92 1.55 -1.37 12.62
N GLN A 93 1.48 -2.10 13.74
CA GLN A 93 1.73 -1.57 15.08
C GLN A 93 2.82 -2.40 15.77
N ALA A 94 3.93 -1.78 16.15
CA ALA A 94 5.09 -2.45 16.72
C ALA A 94 5.33 -2.03 18.18
N GLN A 95 5.56 -3.00 19.07
CA GLN A 95 5.99 -2.76 20.46
C GLN A 95 7.04 -3.79 20.90
N ASN A 96 7.83 -3.49 21.93
CA ASN A 96 8.70 -4.45 22.60
C ASN A 96 9.65 -5.22 21.65
N PHE A 97 10.41 -4.53 20.80
CA PHE A 97 11.32 -5.18 19.84
C PHE A 97 10.62 -6.03 18.77
N ALA A 98 9.32 -5.80 18.56
CA ALA A 98 8.62 -6.33 17.42
C ALA A 98 8.96 -5.57 16.14
N ALA A 99 8.94 -6.30 15.02
CA ALA A 99 9.10 -5.76 13.68
C ALA A 99 7.99 -6.23 12.71
N PRO A 100 6.74 -5.76 12.84
CA PRO A 100 5.69 -6.02 11.87
C PRO A 100 5.88 -5.27 10.53
N ALA A 101 5.56 -5.95 9.44
CA ALA A 101 5.50 -5.40 8.09
C ALA A 101 4.18 -5.79 7.40
N ALA A 102 3.30 -4.81 7.19
CA ALA A 102 1.99 -4.97 6.59
C ALA A 102 1.96 -4.44 5.15
N ILE A 103 1.56 -5.28 4.19
CA ILE A 103 1.53 -4.95 2.77
C ILE A 103 0.17 -5.33 2.18
N ALA A 104 -0.67 -4.35 1.91
CA ALA A 104 -1.94 -4.53 1.20
C ALA A 104 -1.82 -3.95 -0.20
N SER A 105 -1.97 -4.79 -1.22
CA SER A 105 -1.88 -4.39 -2.61
C SER A 105 -3.14 -4.80 -3.38
N GLY A 106 -3.83 -3.81 -3.92
CA GLY A 106 -5.00 -3.97 -4.78
C GLY A 106 -6.33 -3.73 -4.06
N PRO A 107 -7.44 -3.67 -4.83
CA PRO A 107 -8.74 -3.29 -4.29
C PRO A 107 -9.24 -4.26 -3.22
N GLY A 108 -9.67 -3.72 -2.08
CA GLY A 108 -10.20 -4.52 -0.97
C GLY A 108 -9.16 -5.36 -0.23
N ALA A 109 -7.86 -5.21 -0.54
CA ALA A 109 -6.79 -5.82 0.22
C ALA A 109 -6.68 -5.16 1.60
N VAL A 110 -6.63 -5.95 2.67
CA VAL A 110 -6.48 -5.46 4.04
C VAL A 110 -5.38 -6.24 4.75
N THR A 111 -4.40 -5.54 5.31
CA THR A 111 -3.41 -6.13 6.22
C THR A 111 -3.46 -5.43 7.56
N ASN A 112 -3.53 -6.21 8.64
CA ASN A 112 -3.45 -5.69 9.99
C ASN A 112 -2.45 -6.50 10.82
N LEU A 113 -1.33 -5.88 11.16
CA LEU A 113 -0.26 -6.52 11.91
C LEU A 113 -0.02 -5.77 13.21
N THR A 114 -0.05 -6.53 14.30
CA THR A 114 0.34 -6.06 15.62
C THR A 114 1.45 -6.96 16.13
N GLY A 115 2.58 -6.37 16.49
CA GLY A 115 3.69 -7.05 17.12
C GLY A 115 3.81 -6.63 18.59
N ILE A 116 3.70 -7.59 19.50
CA ILE A 116 3.71 -7.35 20.95
C ILE A 116 4.89 -8.01 21.69
N LYS A 117 5.57 -8.96 21.04
CA LYS A 117 6.75 -9.68 21.55
C LYS A 117 7.95 -9.41 20.63
N PRO A 118 9.19 -9.64 21.10
CA PRO A 118 10.35 -9.60 20.22
C PRO A 118 10.18 -10.59 19.06
N GLY A 119 10.38 -10.12 17.82
CA GLY A 119 10.30 -10.95 16.63
C GLY A 119 9.68 -10.25 15.43
N LEU A 120 9.87 -10.86 14.26
CA LEU A 120 9.35 -10.38 12.98
C LEU A 120 7.92 -10.89 12.76
N ALA A 121 7.06 -10.03 12.22
CA ALA A 121 5.79 -10.44 11.64
C ALA A 121 5.66 -9.83 10.25
N ILE A 122 5.17 -10.59 9.27
CA ILE A 122 4.98 -10.10 7.91
C ILE A 122 3.62 -10.56 7.39
N GLY A 123 2.92 -9.67 6.72
CA GLY A 123 1.61 -9.93 6.15
C GLY A 123 1.47 -9.26 4.81
N ILE A 124 1.05 -10.03 3.80
CA ILE A 124 0.87 -9.58 2.43
C ILE A 124 -0.54 -9.97 2.00
N ALA A 125 -1.38 -9.00 1.68
CA ALA A 125 -2.73 -9.23 1.15
C ALA A 125 -2.82 -8.72 -0.28
N GLY A 126 -3.32 -9.57 -1.18
CA GLY A 126 -3.74 -9.20 -2.52
C GLY A 126 -5.20 -8.74 -2.57
N PRO A 127 -5.75 -8.48 -3.77
CA PRO A 127 -7.12 -8.02 -3.96
C PRO A 127 -8.15 -8.91 -3.24
N GLY A 128 -9.05 -8.28 -2.47
CA GLY A 128 -10.08 -8.95 -1.68
C GLY A 128 -9.59 -9.85 -0.53
N ALA A 129 -8.27 -9.86 -0.25
CA ALA A 129 -7.71 -10.64 0.83
C ALA A 129 -7.62 -9.84 2.13
N THR A 130 -7.86 -10.51 3.26
CA THR A 130 -7.62 -9.95 4.59
C THR A 130 -6.60 -10.81 5.30
N VAL A 131 -5.48 -10.20 5.68
CA VAL A 131 -4.42 -10.81 6.48
C VAL A 131 -4.35 -10.12 7.84
N THR A 132 -4.37 -10.92 8.91
CA THR A 132 -4.28 -10.40 10.27
C THR A 132 -3.24 -11.18 11.07
N VAL A 133 -2.37 -10.45 11.77
CA VAL A 133 -1.43 -10.98 12.76
C VAL A 133 -1.56 -10.16 14.03
N THR A 134 -1.79 -10.83 15.16
CA THR A 134 -1.98 -10.13 16.46
C THR A 134 -0.75 -10.23 17.38
N GLY A 135 0.21 -11.09 17.05
CA GLY A 135 1.36 -11.42 17.92
C GLY A 135 0.97 -12.23 19.17
N ARG A 136 -0.31 -12.61 19.29
CA ARG A 136 -0.86 -13.41 20.41
C ARG A 136 -1.45 -14.73 19.94
N SER A 137 -2.23 -14.69 18.86
CA SER A 137 -2.86 -15.84 18.22
C SER A 137 -2.24 -16.13 16.86
N GLY A 138 -2.47 -17.32 16.33
CA GLY A 138 -2.09 -17.67 14.97
C GLY A 138 -2.50 -16.63 13.92
N ALA A 139 -1.65 -16.44 12.92
CA ALA A 139 -1.95 -15.56 11.78
C ALA A 139 -3.11 -16.11 10.94
N THR A 140 -3.94 -15.22 10.39
CA THR A 140 -5.12 -15.57 9.59
C THR A 140 -5.14 -14.87 8.23
N CYS A 141 -5.49 -15.59 7.17
CA CYS A 141 -5.49 -15.18 5.77
C CYS A 141 -6.82 -15.61 5.11
N THR A 142 -7.69 -14.65 4.79
CA THR A 142 -9.05 -14.95 4.29
C THR A 142 -9.37 -14.19 3.00
N GLY A 143 -10.41 -14.64 2.29
CA GLY A 143 -10.97 -13.98 1.11
C GLY A 143 -10.21 -14.28 -0.19
N GLY A 144 -9.01 -13.73 -0.31
CA GLY A 144 -8.20 -13.78 -1.53
C GLY A 144 -6.77 -14.27 -1.29
N ILE A 145 -5.89 -14.01 -2.26
CA ILE A 145 -4.47 -14.39 -2.16
C ILE A 145 -3.82 -13.58 -1.04
N GLY A 146 -3.23 -14.27 -0.07
CA GLY A 146 -2.55 -13.62 1.04
C GLY A 146 -1.57 -14.55 1.74
N PHE A 147 -0.55 -13.96 2.35
CA PHE A 147 0.47 -14.67 3.10
C PHE A 147 0.70 -13.94 4.42
N ALA A 148 0.88 -14.69 5.50
CA ALA A 148 1.36 -14.15 6.75
C ALA A 148 2.35 -15.10 7.41
N GLY A 149 3.35 -14.52 8.07
CA GLY A 149 4.24 -15.21 8.98
C GLY A 149 4.39 -14.40 10.25
N ASP A 150 4.23 -15.05 11.39
CA ASP A 150 4.44 -14.51 12.72
C ASP A 150 5.49 -15.34 13.45
N PHE A 151 6.72 -14.83 13.50
CA PHE A 151 7.82 -15.48 14.19
C PHE A 151 7.72 -15.32 15.72
N GLN A 152 6.80 -14.49 16.22
CA GLN A 152 6.55 -14.32 17.65
C GLN A 152 5.72 -15.48 18.22
N THR A 153 4.87 -16.07 17.39
CA THR A 153 4.00 -17.21 17.73
C THR A 153 4.39 -18.48 16.98
N PHE A 154 5.37 -18.41 16.08
CA PHE A 154 5.72 -19.49 15.14
C PHE A 154 4.52 -19.97 14.33
N SER A 155 3.68 -19.03 13.93
CA SER A 155 2.47 -19.25 13.16
C SER A 155 2.53 -18.54 11.82
N GLY A 156 1.65 -18.90 10.92
CA GLY A 156 1.55 -18.31 9.60
C GLY A 156 0.29 -18.80 8.90
N CYS A 157 0.01 -18.18 7.77
CA CYS A 157 -1.07 -18.58 6.91
C CYS A 157 -0.72 -18.28 5.46
N LEU A 158 -1.28 -19.09 4.58
CA LEU A 158 -1.22 -18.88 3.14
C LEU A 158 -2.62 -19.12 2.59
N ASN A 159 -3.15 -18.16 1.86
CA ASN A 159 -4.38 -18.32 1.11
C ASN A 159 -4.06 -18.09 -0.37
N LEU A 160 -4.42 -19.05 -1.22
CA LEU A 160 -4.20 -18.99 -2.66
C LEU A 160 -5.50 -18.68 -3.43
N GLY A 161 -6.53 -18.19 -2.74
CA GLY A 161 -7.87 -17.92 -3.28
C GLY A 161 -8.87 -19.06 -3.10
N ASN A 162 -8.42 -20.24 -2.67
CA ASN A 162 -9.25 -21.45 -2.53
C ASN A 162 -9.43 -21.89 -1.07
N GLY A 163 -9.02 -21.05 -0.11
CA GLY A 163 -9.05 -21.35 1.32
C GLY A 163 -7.72 -21.09 2.02
N GLU A 164 -7.78 -20.96 3.33
CA GLU A 164 -6.61 -20.75 4.19
C GLU A 164 -5.87 -22.06 4.45
N ILE A 165 -4.55 -22.03 4.28
CA ILE A 165 -3.61 -23.08 4.68
C ILE A 165 -2.84 -22.53 5.89
N PRO A 166 -3.06 -23.07 7.11
CA PRO A 166 -2.23 -22.71 8.25
C PRO A 166 -0.79 -23.19 8.06
N LEU A 167 0.15 -22.36 8.48
CA LEU A 167 1.57 -22.66 8.55
C LEU A 167 2.00 -22.57 10.02
N GLY A 168 2.73 -23.57 10.51
CA GLY A 168 3.23 -23.56 11.89
C GLY A 168 2.16 -23.79 12.95
N ASN A 169 2.45 -23.35 14.18
CA ASN A 169 1.66 -23.67 15.36
C ASN A 169 0.51 -22.67 15.52
N ARG A 170 -0.71 -23.15 15.77
CA ARG A 170 -1.90 -22.29 16.00
C ARG A 170 -2.06 -21.91 17.46
#